data_AF-A0AAV6A1U9-F1
#
_entry.id   AF-A0AAV6A1U9-F1
#
_cell.length_a   1.000
_cell.length_b   1.000
_cell.length_c   1.000
_cell.angle_alpha   90.00
_cell.angle_beta   90.00
_cell.angle_gamma   90.00
#
_symmetry.space_group_name_H-M   'P 1'
#
loop_
_entity.id
_entity.type
_entity.pdbx_description
1 polymer ?
#
loop_
_entity_poly.entity_id
_entity_poly.type
_entity_poly.pdbx_seq_one_letter_code
_entity_poly.pdbx_strand_id
1 'polypeptide(L)'
;GASLSLIIASAAPTLTFLPGVMALMGFCLGTISPSRDMLVRAATPPGASGKVYGFVYSGLDLGSCLTPLLFGWFLDHGEPRMVFVTSATFMLLTIATAVQVRRRSQPIARAAHAHH
;
A
#
# COMPACT_ATOMS: atom_id res chain seq x y z
N GLY A 1 3.54 10.99 -22.34
CA GLY A 1 4.48 11.49 -21.33
C GLY A 1 4.40 13.00 -21.27
N ALA A 2 5.20 13.69 -22.09
CA ALA A 2 5.23 15.16 -22.17
C ALA A 2 3.88 15.82 -22.51
N SER A 3 3.05 15.18 -23.34
CA SER A 3 1.71 15.65 -23.70
C SER A 3 0.68 15.53 -22.57
N LEU A 4 0.85 14.59 -21.64
CA LEU A 4 -0.02 14.46 -20.46
C LEU A 4 0.35 15.51 -19.39
N SER A 5 1.64 15.81 -19.29
CA SER A 5 2.18 16.83 -18.39
C SER A 5 1.76 18.26 -18.79
N LEU A 6 1.66 18.54 -20.09
CA LEU A 6 1.22 19.86 -20.60
C LEU A 6 -0.27 20.15 -20.34
N ILE A 7 -1.14 19.13 -20.37
CA ILE A 7 -2.58 19.26 -20.09
C ILE A 7 -2.84 19.56 -18.62
N ILE A 8 -2.05 18.98 -17.72
CA ILE A 8 -2.14 19.21 -16.26
C ILE A 8 -1.56 20.58 -15.89
N ALA A 9 -0.57 21.08 -16.63
CA ALA A 9 0.04 22.38 -16.39
C ALA A 9 -0.80 23.56 -16.93
N SER A 10 -1.53 23.39 -18.05
CA SER A 10 -2.39 24.44 -18.62
C SER A 10 -3.76 24.56 -17.95
N ALA A 11 -4.21 23.49 -17.29
CA ALA A 11 -5.41 23.51 -16.46
C ALA A 11 -4.95 23.53 -15.00
N ALA A 12 -4.78 24.73 -14.42
CA ALA A 12 -5.03 24.87 -12.98
C ALA A 12 -6.30 24.07 -12.70
N PRO A 13 -6.28 23.00 -11.88
CA PRO A 13 -7.38 22.05 -11.86
C PRO A 13 -8.64 22.84 -11.51
N THR A 14 -9.51 23.02 -12.51
CA THR A 14 -10.72 23.81 -12.36
C THR A 14 -11.45 23.25 -11.16
N LEU A 15 -11.74 24.10 -10.18
CA LEU A 15 -12.29 23.77 -8.86
C LEU A 15 -13.47 22.76 -8.92
N THR A 16 -14.12 22.65 -10.08
CA THR A 16 -15.20 21.74 -10.44
C THR A 16 -14.83 20.25 -10.55
N PHE A 17 -13.65 19.86 -11.05
CA PHE A 17 -13.27 18.44 -11.24
C PHE A 17 -12.57 17.83 -10.03
N LEU A 18 -11.93 18.68 -9.23
CA LEU A 18 -11.23 18.29 -8.00
C LEU A 18 -12.10 17.49 -7.01
N PRO A 19 -13.36 17.87 -6.70
CA PRO A 19 -14.19 17.09 -5.79
C PRO A 19 -14.55 15.71 -6.33
N GLY A 20 -14.74 15.54 -7.64
CA GLY A 20 -15.01 14.23 -8.24
C GLY A 20 -13.84 13.26 -8.11
N VAL A 21 -12.62 13.74 -8.37
CA VAL A 21 -11.40 12.94 -8.21
C VAL A 21 -11.12 12.63 -6.73
N MET A 22 -11.31 13.60 -5.83
CA MET A 22 -11.19 13.40 -4.39
C MET A 22 -12.23 12.41 -3.87
N ALA A 23 -13.48 12.48 -4.35
CA ALA A 23 -14.54 11.55 -3.98
C ALA A 23 -14.23 10.12 -4.44
N LEU A 24 -13.75 9.95 -5.67
CA LEU A 24 -13.35 8.64 -6.18
C LEU A 24 -12.13 8.09 -5.42
N MET A 25 -11.11 8.91 -5.16
CA MET A 25 -9.96 8.50 -4.33
C MET A 25 -10.41 8.11 -2.92
N GLY A 26 -11.26 8.92 -2.29
CA GLY A 26 -11.81 8.65 -0.97
C GLY A 26 -12.61 7.34 -0.94
N PHE A 27 -13.41 7.08 -1.98
CA PHE A 27 -14.14 5.82 -2.14
C PHE A 27 -13.20 4.63 -2.31
N CYS A 28 -12.17 4.72 -3.17
CA CYS A 28 -11.17 3.68 -3.35
C CYS A 28 -10.40 3.39 -2.05
N LEU A 29 -9.96 4.42 -1.33
CA LEU A 29 -9.28 4.26 -0.04
C LEU A 29 -10.21 3.66 1.02
N GLY A 30 -11.48 4.08 1.04
CA GLY A 30 -12.50 3.53 1.94
C GLY A 30 -12.79 2.05 1.71
N THR A 31 -12.71 1.56 0.48
CA THR A 31 -12.90 0.13 0.15
C THR A 31 -11.65 -0.72 0.38
N ILE A 32 -10.45 -0.15 0.31
CA ILE A 32 -9.19 -0.86 0.57
C ILE A 32 -9.04 -1.23 2.06
N SER A 33 -9.43 -0.34 2.97
CA SER A 33 -9.36 -0.56 4.42
C SER A 33 -10.04 -1.86 4.90
N PRO A 34 -11.33 -2.12 4.59
CA PRO A 34 -11.98 -3.36 5.02
C PRO A 34 -11.38 -4.61 4.35
N SER A 35 -10.90 -4.51 3.11
CA SER A 35 -10.23 -5.63 2.42
C SER A 35 -8.93 -6.04 3.13
N ARG A 36 -8.11 -5.05 3.52
CA ARG A 36 -6.92 -5.27 4.35
C ARG A 36 -7.28 -5.88 5.69
N ASP A 37 -8.29 -5.34 6.36
CA ASP A 37 -8.67 -5.82 7.70
C ASP A 37 -9.20 -7.25 7.65
N MET A 38 -9.96 -7.62 6.61
CA MET A 38 -10.39 -9.00 6.41
C MET A 38 -9.23 -9.96 6.13
N LEU A 39 -8.21 -9.53 5.36
CA LEU A 39 -6.98 -10.30 5.15
C LEU A 39 -6.21 -10.53 6.46
N VAL A 40 -6.04 -9.47 7.27
CA VAL A 40 -5.38 -9.57 8.57
C VAL A 40 -6.15 -10.49 9.50
N ARG A 41 -7.48 -10.32 9.58
CA ARG A 41 -8.34 -11.18 10.40
C ARG A 41 -8.30 -12.64 9.95
N ALA A 42 -8.31 -12.91 8.64
CA ALA A 42 -8.19 -14.27 8.11
C ALA A 42 -6.83 -14.91 8.43
N ALA A 43 -5.76 -14.12 8.52
CA ALA A 43 -4.44 -14.58 8.91
C ALA A 43 -4.24 -14.66 10.45
N THR A 44 -5.18 -14.16 11.25
CA THR A 44 -5.06 -14.03 12.69
C THR A 44 -5.52 -15.31 13.41
N PRO A 45 -4.68 -15.93 14.27
CA PRO A 45 -5.08 -17.07 15.10
C PRO A 45 -6.17 -16.71 16.12
N PRO A 46 -7.06 -17.65 16.50
CA PRO A 46 -8.06 -17.42 17.53
C PRO A 46 -7.40 -16.98 18.84
N GLY A 47 -7.89 -15.88 19.43
CA GLY A 47 -7.37 -15.31 20.68
C GLY A 47 -6.15 -14.38 20.54
N ALA A 48 -5.61 -14.16 19.33
CA ALA A 48 -4.43 -13.32 19.11
C ALA A 48 -4.70 -11.98 18.40
N SER A 49 -5.96 -11.62 18.13
CA SER A 49 -6.33 -10.47 17.30
C SER A 49 -5.73 -9.14 17.76
N GLY A 50 -5.73 -8.84 19.07
CA GLY A 50 -5.15 -7.60 19.58
C GLY A 50 -3.65 -7.47 19.27
N LYS A 51 -2.89 -8.58 19.33
CA LYS A 51 -1.45 -8.58 19.04
C LYS A 51 -1.15 -8.43 17.54
N VAL A 52 -1.92 -9.13 16.69
CA VAL A 52 -1.72 -9.07 15.23
C VAL A 52 -2.13 -7.72 14.67
N TYR A 53 -3.32 -7.20 15.04
CA TYR A 53 -3.74 -5.87 14.63
C TYR A 53 -2.81 -4.79 15.17
N GLY A 54 -2.39 -4.89 16.42
CA GLY A 54 -1.39 -3.99 17.01
C GLY A 54 -0.11 -3.94 16.18
N PHE A 55 0.46 -5.11 15.83
CA PHE A 55 1.66 -5.16 14.99
C PHE A 55 1.47 -4.56 13.60
N VAL A 56 0.37 -4.88 12.91
CA VAL A 56 0.09 -4.37 11.55
C VAL A 56 -0.11 -2.87 11.55
N TYR A 57 -0.92 -2.34 12.48
CA TYR A 57 -1.19 -0.90 12.55
C TYR A 57 0.02 -0.12 13.04
N SER A 58 0.79 -0.63 14.00
CA SER A 58 2.08 -0.01 14.37
C SER A 58 3.04 0.09 13.18
N GLY A 59 3.06 -0.91 12.30
CA GLY A 59 3.85 -0.85 11.06
C GLY A 59 3.35 0.22 10.08
N LEU A 60 2.02 0.39 9.95
CA LEU A 60 1.41 1.43 9.12
C LEU A 60 1.68 2.83 9.65
N ASP A 61 1.56 3.04 10.96
CA ASP A 61 1.85 4.32 11.62
C ASP A 61 3.32 4.68 11.48
N LEU A 62 4.21 3.70 11.59
CA LEU A 62 5.65 3.93 11.40
C LEU A 62 5.96 4.27 9.93
N GLY A 63 5.31 3.58 8.98
CA GLY A 63 5.45 3.87 7.56
C GLY A 63 4.91 5.24 7.17
N SER A 64 3.76 5.65 7.74
CA SER A 64 3.15 6.96 7.47
C SER A 64 3.96 8.11 8.08
N CYS A 65 4.65 7.88 9.20
CA CYS A 65 5.61 8.83 9.76
C CYS A 65 6.91 8.92 8.96
N LEU A 66 7.44 7.79 8.48
CA LEU A 66 8.74 7.74 7.79
C LEU A 66 8.66 8.23 6.34
N THR A 67 7.54 7.97 5.65
CA THR A 67 7.40 8.29 4.21
C THR A 67 7.54 9.79 3.91
N PRO A 68 6.87 10.72 4.61
CA PRO A 68 7.02 12.16 4.37
C PRO A 68 8.43 12.66 4.67
N LEU A 69 9.10 12.12 5.70
CA LEU A 69 10.48 12.47 6.03
C LEU A 69 11.43 12.08 4.89
N LEU A 70 11.29 10.85 4.40
CA LEU A 70 12.12 10.33 3.32
C LEU A 70 11.85 11.06 1.99
N PHE A 71 10.57 11.23 1.63
CA PHE A 71 10.20 11.87 0.37
C PHE A 71 10.42 13.38 0.41
N GLY A 72 10.16 14.04 1.54
CA GLY A 72 10.48 15.45 1.74
C GLY A 72 11.97 15.71 1.56
N TRP A 73 12.83 14.89 2.16
CA TRP A 73 14.29 15.00 1.99
C TRP A 73 14.74 14.88 0.53
N PHE A 74 14.16 13.95 -0.25
CA PHE A 74 14.46 13.84 -1.69
C PHE A 74 13.98 15.05 -2.50
N LEU A 75 12.81 15.59 -2.15
CA LEU A 75 12.26 16.77 -2.81
C LEU A 75 13.07 18.03 -2.48
N ASP A 76 13.56 18.17 -1.24
CA ASP A 76 14.42 19.28 -0.80
C ASP A 76 15.77 19.28 -1.53
N HIS A 77 16.27 18.12 -1.95
CA HIS A 77 17.47 17.99 -2.78
C HIS A 77 17.22 18.20 -4.29
N GLY A 78 15.99 18.52 -4.68
CA GLY A 78 15.62 18.76 -6.08
C GLY A 78 15.54 17.50 -6.94
N GLU A 79 15.46 16.31 -6.33
CA GLU A 79 15.48 15.01 -7.01
C GLU A 79 14.14 14.26 -6.88
N PRO A 80 13.04 14.76 -7.49
CA PRO A 80 11.71 14.13 -7.40
C PRO A 80 11.68 12.72 -8.00
N ARG A 81 12.64 12.39 -8.87
CA ARG A 81 12.77 11.06 -9.47
C ARG A 81 13.04 9.97 -8.43
N MET A 82 13.73 10.32 -7.33
CA MET A 82 14.03 9.37 -6.25
C MET A 82 12.79 8.90 -5.49
N VAL A 83 11.73 9.72 -5.43
CA VAL A 83 10.44 9.33 -4.84
C VAL A 83 9.81 8.17 -5.60
N PHE A 84 9.86 8.20 -6.94
CA PHE A 84 9.34 7.12 -7.77
C PHE A 84 10.19 5.85 -7.69
N VAL A 85 11.52 5.98 -7.69
CA VAL A 85 12.45 4.84 -7.59
C VAL A 85 12.29 4.13 -6.24
N THR A 86 12.22 4.88 -5.15
CA THR A 86 12.01 4.30 -3.81
C THR A 86 10.65 3.64 -3.70
N SER A 87 9.57 4.30 -4.15
CA SER A 87 8.23 3.71 -4.20
C SER A 87 8.19 2.39 -4.98
N ALA A 88 8.80 2.35 -6.17
CA ALA A 88 8.89 1.13 -6.98
C ALA A 88 9.67 0.03 -6.25
N THR A 89 10.75 0.38 -5.56
CA THR A 89 11.56 -0.56 -4.78
C THR A 89 10.75 -1.16 -3.62
N PHE A 90 10.04 -0.33 -2.83
CA PHE A 90 9.16 -0.80 -1.76
C PHE A 90 8.03 -1.68 -2.28
N MET A 91 7.45 -1.34 -3.43
CA MET A 91 6.42 -2.15 -4.07
C MET A 91 6.96 -3.52 -4.50
N LEU A 92 8.15 -3.58 -5.11
CA LEU A 92 8.81 -4.83 -5.45
C LEU A 92 9.12 -5.69 -4.23
N LEU A 93 9.62 -5.08 -3.14
CA LEU A 93 9.85 -5.78 -1.87
C LEU A 93 8.57 -6.34 -1.27
N THR A 94 7.47 -5.58 -1.35
CA THR A 94 6.14 -6.01 -0.90
C THR A 94 5.65 -7.22 -1.69
N ILE A 95 5.76 -7.16 -3.02
CA ILE A 95 5.38 -8.28 -3.91
C ILE A 95 6.24 -9.51 -3.61
N ALA A 96 7.56 -9.34 -3.51
CA ALA A 96 8.49 -10.44 -3.19
C ALA A 96 8.13 -11.10 -1.86
N THR A 97 7.82 -10.30 -0.83
CA THR A 97 7.40 -10.81 0.48
C THR A 97 6.08 -11.57 0.39
N ALA A 98 5.08 -11.02 -0.30
CA ALA A 98 3.79 -11.67 -0.47
C ALA A 98 3.91 -13.02 -1.22
N VAL A 99 4.72 -13.06 -2.28
CA VAL A 99 5.00 -14.29 -3.03
C VAL A 99 5.70 -15.32 -2.15
N GLN A 100 6.70 -14.90 -1.36
CA GLN A 100 7.45 -15.79 -0.49
C GLN A 100 6.59 -16.37 0.64
N VAL A 101 5.74 -15.55 1.26
CA VAL A 101 4.77 -16.00 2.27
C VAL A 101 3.81 -17.01 1.65
N ARG A 102 3.24 -16.70 0.47
CA ARG A 102 2.33 -17.61 -0.23
C ARG A 102 3.00 -18.95 -0.57
N ARG A 103 4.26 -18.95 -1.00
CA ARG A 103 5.03 -20.18 -1.26
C ARG A 103 5.23 -21.03 0.00
N ARG A 104 5.47 -20.41 1.15
CA ARG A 104 5.65 -21.13 2.43
C ARG A 104 4.34 -21.68 3.02
N SER A 105 3.20 -21.04 2.74
CA SER A 105 1.89 -21.51 3.21
C SER A 105 1.30 -22.66 2.38
N GLN A 106 1.69 -22.79 1.11
CA GLN A 106 1.22 -23.84 0.18
C GLN A 106 1.56 -25.30 0.55
N PRO A 107 2.76 -25.66 1.05
CA PRO A 107 3.09 -27.06 1.38
C PRO A 107 2.22 -27.64 2.51
N ILE A 108 1.76 -26.81 3.46
CA ILE A 108 0.93 -27.23 4.59
C ILE A 108 -0.48 -27.64 4.12
N ALA A 109 -1.07 -26.92 3.17
CA ALA A 109 -2.40 -27.23 2.63
C ALA A 109 -2.43 -28.51 1.78
N ARG A 110 -1.35 -28.82 1.06
CA ARG A 110 -1.26 -30.05 0.26
C ARG A 110 -1.12 -31.31 1.11
N ALA A 111 -0.43 -31.24 2.26
CA ALA A 111 -0.31 -32.36 3.19
C ALA A 111 -1.66 -32.69 3.87
N ALA A 112 -2.51 -31.69 4.13
CA ALA A 112 -3.83 -31.89 4.73
C ALA A 112 -4.84 -32.60 3.80
N HIS A 113 -4.72 -32.41 2.47
CA HIS A 113 -5.58 -33.09 1.49
C HIS A 113 -5.08 -34.49 1.10
N ALA A 114 -3.87 -34.90 1.51
CA ALA A 114 -3.33 -36.23 1.23
C ALA A 114 -3.73 -37.30 2.27
N HIS A 115 -4.46 -36.90 3.33
CA HIS A 115 -4.95 -37.79 4.40
C HIS A 115 -6.48 -38.01 4.36
N HIS A 116 -7.14 -37.62 3.27
CA HIS A 116 -8.53 -37.97 2.95
C HIS A 116 -8.56 -38.97 1.81
#